data_AF-A0A1V9X7U3-F1
#
_entry.id   AF-A0A1V9X7U3-F1
#
_cell.length_a   1.000
_cell.length_b   1.000
_cell.length_c   1.000
_cell.angle_alpha   90.00
_cell.angle_beta   90.00
_cell.angle_gamma   90.00
#
_symmetry.space_group_name_H-M   'P 1'
#
loop_
_entity.id
_entity.type
_entity.pdbx_description
1 polymer ?
#
loop_
_entity_poly.entity_id
_entity_poly.type
_entity_poly.pdbx_seq_one_letter_code
_entity_poly.pdbx_strand_id
1 'polypeptide(L)' 'MYPGIADRMQKEITSLAPSTMKIKIIAPPERKYSVWIGGSILASLSTFQQMWISKEEY' A
#
# COMPACT_ATOMS: atom_id res chain seq x y z
N MET A 1 8.35 -12.64 7.09
CA MET A 1 7.07 -12.07 7.59
C MET A 1 6.19 -13.21 8.06
N TYR A 2 5.29 -12.94 9.02
CA TYR A 2 4.47 -13.97 9.65
C TYR A 2 3.55 -14.68 8.63
N PRO A 3 3.69 -16.00 8.46
CA PRO A 3 2.75 -16.81 7.68
C PRO A 3 1.32 -16.72 8.24
N GLY A 4 0.30 -16.78 7.38
CA GLY A 4 -1.11 -16.79 7.81
C GLY A 4 -1.67 -15.47 8.36
N ILE A 5 -0.87 -14.40 8.46
CA ILE A 5 -1.34 -13.10 8.98
C ILE A 5 -2.40 -12.45 8.08
N ALA A 6 -2.33 -12.69 6.76
CA ALA A 6 -3.32 -12.18 5.81
C ALA A 6 -4.68 -12.86 6.02
N ASP A 7 -4.69 -14.18 6.18
CA ASP A 7 -5.91 -14.96 6.43
C ASP A 7 -6.54 -14.60 7.76
N ARG A 8 -5.73 -14.44 8.81
CA ARG A 8 -6.19 -13.98 10.12
C ARG A 8 -6.84 -12.61 10.01
N MET A 9 -6.18 -11.64 9.38
CA MET A 9 -6.76 -10.30 9.20
C MET A 9 -8.06 -10.34 8.40
N GLN A 10 -8.15 -11.19 7.37
CA GLN A 10 -9.35 -11.29 6.56
C GLN A 10 -10.53 -11.77 7.39
N LYS A 11 -10.32 -12.80 8.22
CA LYS A 11 -11.35 -13.34 9.12
C LYS A 11 -11.80 -12.30 10.14
N GLU A 12 -10.87 -11.66 10.85
CA GLU A 12 -11.18 -10.69 11.91
C GLU A 12 -11.90 -9.46 11.35
N ILE A 13 -11.42 -8.91 10.21
CA ILE A 13 -12.03 -7.72 9.61
C ILE A 13 -13.42 -8.05 9.03
N THR A 14 -13.59 -9.22 8.41
CA THR A 14 -14.91 -9.67 7.94
C THR A 14 -15.89 -9.88 9.09
N SER A 15 -15.42 -10.31 10.27
CA SER A 15 -16.28 -10.46 11.45
C SER A 15 -16.75 -9.13 12.04
N LEU A 16 -15.98 -8.06 11.82
CA LEU A 16 -16.26 -6.73 12.38
C LEU A 16 -17.03 -5.82 11.41
N ALA A 17 -16.83 -5.99 10.11
CA ALA A 17 -17.45 -5.14 9.11
C ALA A 17 -18.92 -5.55 8.83
N PRO A 18 -19.77 -4.60 8.43
CA PRO A 18 -21.11 -4.90 7.93
C PRO A 18 -21.07 -5.85 6.73
N SER A 19 -22.01 -6.80 6.66
CA SER A 19 -22.11 -7.81 5.59
C SER A 19 -22.35 -7.22 4.19
N THR A 20 -22.69 -5.93 4.10
CA THR A 20 -22.84 -5.19 2.85
C THR A 20 -21.51 -4.78 2.22
N MET A 21 -20.40 -4.88 2.96
CA MET A 21 -19.08 -4.43 2.52
C MET A 21 -18.19 -5.61 2.08
N LYS A 22 -17.62 -5.52 0.88
CA LYS A 22 -16.65 -6.51 0.39
C LYS A 22 -15.24 -6.15 0.84
N ILE A 23 -14.66 -6.99 1.69
CA ILE A 23 -13.28 -6.80 2.19
C ILE A 23 -12.30 -7.61 1.34
N LYS A 24 -11.25 -6.96 0.86
CA LYS A 24 -10.16 -7.59 0.11
C LYS A 24 -8.81 -7.22 0.74
N ILE A 25 -8.12 -8.22 1.30
CA ILE A 25 -6.75 -8.05 1.79
C ILE A 25 -5.74 -8.40 0.70
N ILE A 26 -4.75 -7.53 0.49
CA ILE A 26 -3.67 -7.70 -0.48
C ILE A 26 -2.35 -7.81 0.28
N ALA A 27 -1.73 -8.99 0.26
CA ALA A 27 -0.48 -9.27 0.98
C ALA A 27 0.53 -9.99 0.07
N PRO A 28 1.16 -9.28 -0.89
CA PRO A 28 2.12 -9.88 -1.81
C PRO A 28 3.39 -10.34 -1.07
N PRO A 29 4.14 -11.31 -1.62
CA PRO A 29 5.37 -11.82 -0.99
C PRO A 29 6.44 -10.72 -0.83
N GLU A 30 6.52 -9.79 -1.79
CA GLU A 30 7.47 -8.68 -1.80
C GLU A 30 7.03 -7.48 -0.95
N ARG A 31 5.99 -7.63 -0.11
CA ARG A 31 5.43 -6.51 0.68
C ARG A 31 6.42 -5.79 1.60
N LYS A 32 7.58 -6.41 1.90
CA LYS A 32 8.72 -5.76 2.57
C LYS A 32 9.26 -4.57 1.76
N TYR A 33 9.21 -4.64 0.44
CA TYR A 33 9.73 -3.64 -0.49
C TYR A 33 8.63 -2.79 -1.13
N SER A 34 7.35 -3.01 -0.81
CA SER A 34 6.24 -2.27 -1.43
C SER A 34 6.38 -0.75 -1.29
N VAL A 35 6.92 -0.25 -0.17
CA VAL A 35 7.18 1.19 0.02
C VAL A 35 8.21 1.70 -0.98
N TRP A 36 9.31 0.95 -1.15
CA TRP A 36 10.37 1.32 -2.08
C TRP A 36 9.92 1.23 -3.54
N ILE A 37 9.18 0.17 -3.89
CA ILE A 37 8.56 0.00 -5.21
C ILE A 37 7.61 1.17 -5.50
N GLY A 38 6.75 1.52 -4.55
CA GLY A 38 5.84 2.66 -4.66
C GLY A 38 6.57 3.99 -4.88
N GLY A 39 7.65 4.23 -4.13
CA GLY A 39 8.51 5.41 -4.32
C GLY A 39 9.18 5.45 -5.70
N SER A 40 9.68 4.32 -6.18
CA SER A 40 10.28 4.21 -7.52
C SER A 40 9.27 4.51 -8.63
N ILE A 41 8.04 4.02 -8.49
CA ILE A 41 6.96 4.31 -9.44
C ILE A 41 6.62 5.79 -9.38
N LEU A 42 6.40 6.33 -8.17
CA LEU A 42 6.02 7.73 -7.94
C LEU A 42 7.04 8.71 -8.53
N ALA A 43 8.34 8.49 -8.29
CA ALA A 43 9.41 9.33 -8.82
C ALA A 43 9.51 9.29 -10.36
N SER A 44 9.01 8.22 -10.99
CA SER A 44 9.01 8.05 -12.44
C SER A 44 7.78 8.64 -13.13
N LEU A 45 6.78 9.12 -12.38
CA LEU A 45 5.59 9.74 -12.96
C LEU A 45 5.91 11.16 -13.44
N SER A 46 5.58 11.47 -14.69
CA SER A 46 5.72 12.84 -15.23
C SER A 46 4.86 13.85 -14.47
N THR A 47 3.70 13.45 -13.98
CA THR A 47 2.83 14.26 -13.11
C THR A 47 3.45 14.56 -11.76
N PHE A 48 4.37 13.73 -11.28
CA PHE A 48 5.03 13.92 -9.99
C PHE A 48 6.16 14.96 -10.08
N GLN A 49 6.72 15.21 -11.27
CA GLN A 49 7.76 16.23 -11.47
C GLN A 49 7.30 17.64 -11.09
N GLN A 50 6.02 17.96 -11.32
CA GLN A 50 5.43 19.26 -10.95
C GLN A 50 5.31 19.46 -9.44
N MET A 51 5.43 18.39 -8.64
CA MET A 51 5.33 18.43 -7.18
C MET A 51 6.71 18.38 -6.50
N TRP A 52 7.80 18.43 -7.27
CA TRP A 52 9.14 18.46 -6.70
C TRP A 52 9.41 19.80 -6.03
N ILE A 53 10.09 19.76 -4.89
CA ILE A 53 10.62 20.95 -4.23
C ILE A 53 11.94 21.28 -4.91
N SER A 54 11.99 22.42 -5.57
CA SER A 54 13.18 23.00 -6.18
C SER A 54 14.13 23.54 -5.12
N LYS A 55 15.37 23.81 -5.51
CA LYS A 55 16.38 24.35 -4.57
C LYS A 55 16.01 25.77 -4.12
N GLU A 56 15.32 26.52 -4.98
CA GLU A 56 14.89 27.89 -4.76
C GLU A 56 13.75 27.98 -3.73
N GLU A 57 13.02 26.90 -3.50
CA GLU A 57 11.93 26.80 -2.52
C GLU A 57 12.39 26.42 -1.11
N TYR A 58 13.67 26.04 -0.94
CA TYR A 58 14.28 25.67 0.34
C TYR A 58 14.85 26.88 1.08
#